data_AF-A0AAW6SRP9-F1
#
_entry.id   AF-A0AAW6SRP9-F1
#
_cell.length_a   1.000
_cell.length_b   1.000
_cell.length_c   1.000
_cell.angle_alpha   90.00
_cell.angle_beta   90.00
_cell.angle_gamma   90.00
#
_symmetry.space_group_name_H-M   'P 1'
#
loop_
_entity.id
_entity.type
_entity.pdbx_description
1 polymer ?
#
loop_
_entity_poly.entity_id
_entity_poly.type
_entity_poly.pdbx_seq_one_letter_code
_entity_poly.pdbx_strand_id
1 'polypeptide(L)'
;MNFYKTTAWKKKRPRVLKRDSYQCQECKRYGKSTEATTVHHIIPLAWCLLFNKVLALSNINLISLCNQCHDKMHDRISNKLTNLGLSWVRRLGSLGDDWIEKYSNEGWK
;
A
#
# COMPACT_ATOMS: atom_id res chain seq x y z
N MET A 1 7.63 8.66 16.79
CA MET A 1 7.30 7.22 16.95
C MET A 1 7.43 6.53 15.60
N ASN A 2 8.18 5.42 15.48
CA ASN A 2 8.34 4.71 14.21
C ASN A 2 7.26 3.61 14.09
N PHE A 3 6.27 3.80 13.20
CA PHE A 3 5.16 2.85 12.98
C PHE A 3 5.66 1.43 12.70
N TYR A 4 6.68 1.29 11.86
CA TYR A 4 7.23 -0.01 11.47
C TYR A 4 7.94 -0.75 12.60
N LYS A 5 8.32 -0.05 13.68
CA LYS A 5 8.90 -0.67 14.89
C LYS A 5 7.83 -1.16 15.90
N THR A 6 6.57 -0.79 15.72
CA THR A 6 5.48 -1.17 16.63
C THR A 6 5.18 -2.66 16.61
N THR A 7 4.76 -3.20 17.76
CA THR A 7 4.32 -4.61 17.89
C THR A 7 3.14 -4.93 16.97
N ALA A 8 2.22 -3.97 16.78
CA ALA A 8 1.07 -4.13 15.92
C ALA A 8 1.49 -4.39 14.46
N TRP A 9 2.40 -3.57 13.91
CA TRP A 9 2.90 -3.77 12.55
C TRP A 9 3.69 -5.08 12.42
N LYS A 10 4.58 -5.38 13.38
CA LYS A 10 5.37 -6.62 13.37
C LYS A 10 4.50 -7.88 13.36
N LYS A 11 3.33 -7.84 14.02
CA LYS A 11 2.32 -8.93 13.97
C LYS A 11 1.50 -8.90 12.67
N LYS A 12 1.20 -7.71 12.13
CA LYS A 12 0.35 -7.55 10.94
C LYS A 12 1.05 -7.95 9.64
N ARG A 13 2.29 -7.49 9.43
CA ARG A 13 3.08 -7.74 8.21
C ARG A 13 3.14 -9.22 7.81
N PRO A 14 3.55 -10.17 8.67
CA PRO A 14 3.62 -11.58 8.28
C PRO A 14 2.24 -12.19 7.97
N ARG A 15 1.16 -11.69 8.60
CA ARG A 15 -0.21 -12.16 8.29
C ARG A 15 -0.64 -11.74 6.89
N VAL A 16 -0.28 -10.53 6.46
CA VAL A 16 -0.57 -10.04 5.09
C VAL A 16 0.25 -10.83 4.06
N LEU A 17 1.55 -11.03 4.31
CA LEU A 17 2.39 -11.86 3.45
C LEU A 17 1.83 -13.29 3.32
N LYS A 18 1.43 -13.90 4.44
CA LYS A 18 0.83 -15.25 4.44
C LYS A 18 -0.51 -15.29 3.69
N ARG A 19 -1.38 -14.29 3.88
CA ARG A 19 -2.66 -14.14 3.13
C ARG A 19 -2.40 -14.15 1.62
N ASP A 20 -1.36 -13.44 1.21
CA ASP A 20 -0.97 -13.27 -0.19
C ASP A 20 -0.11 -14.43 -0.70
N SER A 21 0.02 -15.53 0.05
CA SER A 21 0.86 -16.69 -0.25
C SER A 21 2.32 -16.32 -0.54
N TYR A 22 2.82 -15.24 0.06
CA TYR A 22 4.14 -14.66 -0.21
C TYR A 22 4.36 -14.32 -1.69
N GLN A 23 3.29 -14.09 -2.45
CA GLN A 23 3.36 -13.71 -3.87
C GLN A 23 3.08 -12.21 -4.05
N CYS A 24 3.82 -11.59 -4.96
CA CYS A 24 3.59 -10.22 -5.40
C CYS A 24 2.23 -10.14 -6.09
N GLN A 25 1.30 -9.42 -5.47
CA GLN A 25 -0.08 -9.33 -5.95
C GLN A 25 -0.17 -8.55 -7.28
N GLU A 26 0.77 -7.63 -7.55
CA GLU A 26 0.83 -6.96 -8.85
C GLU A 26 1.33 -7.89 -9.95
N CYS A 27 2.42 -8.62 -9.74
CA CYS A 27 2.92 -9.60 -10.71
C CYS A 27 1.87 -10.68 -11.01
N LYS A 28 1.16 -11.15 -9.98
CA LYS A 28 0.12 -12.18 -10.09
C LYS A 28 -1.01 -11.79 -11.05
N ARG A 29 -1.36 -10.50 -11.12
CA ARG A 29 -2.37 -9.98 -12.07
C ARG A 29 -2.00 -10.22 -13.54
N TYR A 30 -0.71 -10.41 -13.82
CA TYR A 30 -0.18 -10.68 -15.16
C TYR A 30 0.31 -12.13 -15.31
N GLY A 31 -0.15 -13.04 -14.46
CA GLY A 31 0.21 -14.46 -14.51
C GLY A 31 1.65 -14.76 -14.05
N LYS A 32 2.36 -13.81 -13.43
CA LYS A 32 3.74 -14.01 -12.96
C LYS A 32 3.77 -14.47 -11.51
N SER A 33 4.54 -15.53 -11.23
CA SER A 33 4.81 -16.00 -9.87
C SER A 33 6.10 -15.37 -9.35
N THR A 34 6.01 -14.16 -8.80
CA THR A 34 7.13 -13.44 -8.20
C THR A 34 6.94 -13.39 -6.68
N GLU A 35 7.99 -13.66 -5.91
CA GLU A 35 7.97 -13.55 -4.44
C GLU A 35 7.72 -12.11 -3.98
N ALA A 36 6.90 -11.93 -2.95
CA ALA A 36 6.71 -10.67 -2.26
C ALA A 36 7.68 -10.52 -1.08
N THR A 37 8.42 -9.43 -1.10
CA THR A 37 9.43 -9.09 -0.09
C THR A 37 8.95 -8.02 0.89
N THR A 38 7.92 -7.26 0.52
CA THR A 38 7.40 -6.13 1.29
C THR A 38 5.87 -6.09 1.31
N VAL A 39 5.33 -5.42 2.32
CA VAL A 39 3.90 -5.09 2.41
C VAL A 39 3.78 -3.58 2.23
N HIS A 40 3.04 -3.19 1.21
CA HIS A 40 2.80 -1.82 0.81
C HIS A 40 1.46 -1.31 1.34
N HIS A 41 1.42 -0.02 1.70
CA HIS A 41 0.19 0.70 2.05
C HIS A 41 -0.39 1.33 0.78
N ILE A 42 -1.57 0.86 0.35
CA ILE A 42 -2.22 1.33 -0.90
C ILE A 42 -2.56 2.83 -0.79
N ILE A 43 -3.29 3.21 0.26
CA ILE A 43 -3.42 4.58 0.74
C ILE A 43 -2.20 4.86 1.65
N PRO A 44 -1.43 5.94 1.40
CA PRO A 44 -0.17 6.22 2.09
C PRO A 44 -0.28 6.22 3.62
N LEU A 45 0.68 5.58 4.27
CA LEU A 45 0.75 5.48 5.74
C LEU A 45 0.69 6.85 6.43
N ALA A 46 1.38 7.87 5.88
CA ALA A 46 1.40 9.22 6.46
C ALA A 46 -0.02 9.79 6.59
N TRP A 47 -0.84 9.64 5.54
CA TRP A 47 -2.24 10.04 5.56
C TRP A 47 -3.04 9.22 6.57
N CYS A 48 -2.87 7.89 6.62
CA CYS A 48 -3.56 7.06 7.59
C CYS A 48 -3.25 7.47 9.03
N LEU A 49 -2.00 7.82 9.36
CA LEU A 49 -1.64 8.20 10.73
C LEU A 49 -2.28 9.53 11.18
N LEU A 50 -2.61 10.41 10.24
CA LEU A 50 -3.24 11.71 10.49
C LEU A 50 -4.78 11.60 10.49
N PHE A 51 -5.36 10.96 9.47
CA PHE A 51 -6.81 11.02 9.20
C PHE A 51 -7.55 9.74 9.54
N ASN A 52 -6.91 8.57 9.45
CA ASN A 52 -7.59 7.29 9.68
C ASN A 52 -6.62 6.18 10.10
N LYS A 53 -6.33 6.11 11.41
CA LYS A 53 -5.35 5.18 11.96
C LYS A 53 -5.77 3.71 11.82
N VAL A 54 -7.08 3.44 11.71
CA VAL A 54 -7.61 2.09 11.48
C VAL A 54 -7.13 1.55 10.13
N LEU A 55 -7.09 2.40 9.10
CA LEU A 55 -6.60 2.00 7.77
C LEU A 55 -5.11 1.64 7.74
N ALA A 56 -4.29 2.14 8.67
CA ALA A 56 -2.86 1.80 8.72
C ALA A 56 -2.60 0.29 8.99
N LEU A 57 -3.56 -0.40 9.60
CA LEU A 57 -3.50 -1.83 9.93
C LEU A 57 -4.61 -2.67 9.27
N SER A 58 -5.45 -2.07 8.42
CA SER A 58 -6.56 -2.78 7.78
C SER A 58 -6.08 -3.62 6.59
N ASN A 59 -6.65 -4.82 6.42
CA ASN A 59 -6.27 -5.73 5.32
C ASN A 59 -6.51 -5.12 3.94
N ILE A 60 -7.57 -4.32 3.81
CA ILE A 60 -7.95 -3.67 2.54
C ILE A 60 -6.90 -2.67 2.06
N ASN A 61 -6.12 -2.09 2.99
CA ASN A 61 -5.11 -1.09 2.67
C ASN A 61 -3.69 -1.66 2.54
N LEU A 62 -3.53 -2.98 2.64
CA LEU A 62 -2.22 -3.64 2.70
C LEU A 62 -2.10 -4.69 1.61
N ILE A 63 -1.02 -4.62 0.83
CA ILE A 63 -0.76 -5.49 -0.31
C ILE A 63 0.69 -5.98 -0.33
N SER A 64 0.90 -7.27 -0.57
CA SER A 64 2.23 -7.85 -0.68
C SER A 64 2.80 -7.64 -2.08
N LEU A 65 4.00 -7.08 -2.17
CA LEU A 65 4.68 -6.75 -3.42
C LEU A 65 6.14 -7.22 -3.41
N CYS A 66 6.69 -7.50 -4.59
CA CYS A 66 8.14 -7.55 -4.78
C CYS A 66 8.72 -6.12 -4.77
N ASN A 67 10.02 -5.98 -4.53
CA ASN A 67 10.67 -4.66 -4.49
C ASN A 67 10.45 -3.86 -5.79
N GLN A 68 10.53 -4.50 -6.96
CA GLN A 68 10.34 -3.81 -8.24
C GLN A 68 8.93 -3.23 -8.40
N CYS A 69 7.89 -3.96 -7.98
CA CYS A 69 6.52 -3.45 -8.03
C CYS A 69 6.27 -2.39 -6.96
N HIS A 70 6.84 -2.57 -5.77
CA HIS A 70 6.77 -1.57 -4.70
C HIS A 70 7.36 -0.23 -5.15
N ASP A 71 8.56 -0.24 -5.74
CA ASP A 71 9.22 0.99 -6.21
C ASP A 71 8.43 1.68 -7.32
N LYS A 72 7.70 0.93 -8.14
CA LYS A 72 6.83 1.49 -9.18
C LYS A 72 5.57 2.16 -8.63
N MET A 73 5.21 1.94 -7.35
CA MET A 73 4.05 2.60 -6.74
C MET A 73 4.33 4.08 -6.46
N HIS A 74 5.60 4.46 -6.25
CA HIS A 74 5.99 5.80 -5.87
C HIS A 74 6.94 6.44 -6.88
N ASP A 75 6.74 7.73 -7.13
CA ASP A 75 7.74 8.54 -7.83
C ASP A 75 9.00 8.68 -6.96
N ARG A 76 10.18 8.49 -7.55
CA ARG A 76 11.44 8.43 -6.78
C ARG A 76 11.86 9.76 -6.17
N ILE A 77 11.41 10.88 -6.74
CA ILE A 77 11.78 12.22 -6.31
C ILE A 77 10.76 12.73 -5.31
N SER A 78 9.49 12.74 -5.72
CA SER A 78 8.39 13.30 -4.96
C SER A 78 7.76 12.31 -3.98
N ASN A 79 8.08 11.01 -4.03
CA ASN A 79 7.43 9.96 -3.24
C ASN A 79 5.88 9.90 -3.39
N LYS A 80 5.30 10.67 -4.32
CA LYS A 80 3.87 10.64 -4.63
C LYS A 80 3.52 9.33 -5.31
N LEU A 81 2.26 8.90 -5.20
CA LEU A 81 1.80 7.73 -5.92
C LEU A 81 1.90 7.96 -7.44
N THR A 82 2.43 6.98 -8.16
CA THR A 82 2.41 6.95 -9.62
C THR A 82 1.01 6.59 -10.12
N ASN A 83 0.80 6.59 -11.44
CA ASN A 83 -0.41 6.05 -12.06
C ASN A 83 -0.69 4.60 -11.63
N LEU A 84 0.36 3.79 -11.43
CA LEU A 84 0.20 2.42 -10.92
C LEU A 84 -0.29 2.42 -9.48
N GLY A 85 0.31 3.23 -8.60
CA GLY A 85 -0.13 3.37 -7.21
C GLY A 85 -1.59 3.84 -7.12
N LEU A 86 -1.95 4.88 -7.88
CA LEU A 86 -3.33 5.37 -7.96
C LEU A 86 -4.29 4.32 -8.52
N SER A 87 -3.86 3.46 -9.44
CA SER A 87 -4.70 2.36 -9.93
C SER A 87 -5.03 1.36 -8.83
N TRP A 88 -4.13 1.13 -7.87
CA TRP A 88 -4.40 0.30 -6.70
C TRP A 88 -5.31 0.98 -5.69
N VAL A 89 -5.19 2.30 -5.53
CA VAL A 89 -6.13 3.07 -4.70
C VAL A 89 -7.55 2.96 -5.27
N ARG A 90 -7.75 3.15 -6.58
CA ARG A 90 -9.08 2.97 -7.23
C ARG A 90 -9.67 1.58 -7.01
N ARG A 91 -8.84 0.54 -6.84
CA ARG A 91 -9.32 -0.84 -6.56
C ARG A 91 -9.96 -0.99 -5.18
N LEU A 92 -9.84 0.01 -4.30
CA LEU A 92 -10.54 0.05 -3.03
C LEU A 92 -12.02 0.47 -3.18
N GLY A 93 -12.48 0.74 -4.41
CA GLY A 93 -13.85 1.17 -4.69
C GLY A 93 -14.10 2.59 -4.22
N SER A 94 -15.31 2.85 -3.67
CA SER A 94 -15.71 4.18 -3.21
C SER A 94 -14.72 4.79 -2.21
N LEU A 95 -14.13 3.99 -1.30
CA LEU A 95 -13.10 4.46 -0.38
C LEU A 95 -11.88 5.04 -1.12
N GLY A 96 -11.47 4.37 -2.19
CA GLY A 96 -10.33 4.78 -2.99
C GLY A 96 -10.61 6.02 -3.82
N ASP A 97 -11.77 6.04 -4.47
CA ASP A 97 -12.20 7.17 -5.30
C ASP A 97 -12.36 8.45 -4.47
N ASP A 98 -13.01 8.35 -3.30
CA ASP A 98 -13.13 9.46 -2.34
C ASP A 98 -11.76 9.97 -1.87
N TRP A 99 -10.82 9.06 -1.63
CA TRP A 99 -9.48 9.44 -1.21
C TRP A 99 -8.72 10.16 -2.32
N ILE A 100 -8.86 9.68 -3.56
CA ILE A 100 -8.22 10.29 -4.74
C ILE A 100 -8.75 11.71 -4.95
N GLU A 101 -10.07 11.89 -4.96
CA GLU A 101 -10.70 13.19 -5.19
C GLU A 101 -10.23 14.23 -4.16
N LYS A 102 -10.16 13.83 -2.88
CA LYS A 102 -9.88 14.76 -1.78
C LYS A 102 -8.40 14.98 -1.50
N TYR A 103 -7.55 13.97 -1.68
CA TYR A 103 -6.19 14.01 -1.12
C TYR A 103 -5.07 13.75 -2.14
N SER A 104 -5.36 13.21 -3.32
CA SER A 104 -4.29 12.86 -4.27
C SER A 104 -3.66 14.09 -4.96
N ASN A 105 -4.45 15.16 -5.14
CA ASN A 105 -4.02 16.36 -5.87
C ASN A 105 -3.34 17.41 -4.98
N GLU A 106 -3.61 17.42 -3.67
CA GLU A 106 -3.17 18.50 -2.77
C GLU A 106 -1.73 18.38 -2.26
N GLY A 107 -0.98 17.36 -2.69
CA GLY A 107 0.42 17.23 -2.29
C GLY A 107 0.59 17.04 -0.79
N TRP A 108 -0.26 16.21 -0.17
CA TRP A 108 -0.16 15.83 1.24
C TRP A 108 1.18 15.15 1.54
N LYS A 109 2.10 15.94 2.09
CA LYS A 109 3.33 15.51 2.74
C LYS A 109 3.48 16.22 4.07
#